data_AF-A0A2J8SSB3-F1
#
_entry.id   AF-A0A2J8SSB3-F1
#
_cell.length_a   1.000
_cell.length_b   1.000
_cell.length_c   1.000
_cell.angle_alpha   90.00
_cell.angle_beta   90.00
_cell.angle_gamma   90.00
#
_symmetry.space_group_name_H-M   'P 1'
#
loop_
_entity.id
_entity.type
_entity.pdbx_description
1 polymer ?
#
loop_
_entity_poly.entity_id
_entity_poly.type
_entity_poly.pdbx_seq_one_letter_code
_entity_poly.pdbx_strand_id
1 'polypeptide(L)' 'MSLLQSALDFLAGPGSLGGASGRDHSDFVGQTVELGDLRLRVRRVLAEGGFAFVYEAQDVGSGREYALKGSWWNF' A
#
# COMPACT_ATOMS: atom_id res chain seq x y z
N MET A 1 26.00 -3.76 26.71
CA MET A 1 25.36 -3.08 25.55
C MET A 1 24.09 -2.40 26.03
N SER A 2 23.95 -1.09 25.78
CA SER A 2 22.86 -0.27 26.34
C SER A 2 21.57 -0.40 25.52
N LEU A 3 20.45 -0.72 26.17
CA LEU A 3 19.11 -0.82 25.57
C LEU A 3 18.70 0.47 24.84
N LEU A 4 19.22 1.62 25.27
CA LEU A 4 18.96 2.91 24.64
C LEU A 4 19.53 2.97 23.22
N GLN A 5 20.69 2.34 22.96
CA GLN A 5 21.28 2.29 21.62
C GLN A 5 20.43 1.42 20.67
N SER A 6 19.82 0.35 21.17
CA SER A 6 18.92 -0.49 20.36
C SER A 6 17.63 0.22 19.99
N ALA A 7 17.03 0.98 20.90
CA ALA A 7 15.80 1.74 20.61
C ALA A 7 16.07 2.88 19.62
N LEU A 8 17.24 3.54 19.71
CA LEU A 8 17.65 4.60 18.79
C LEU A 8 17.97 4.07 17.39
N ASP A 9 18.59 2.90 17.26
CA ASP A 9 18.81 2.24 15.96
C ASP A 9 17.48 1.84 15.30
N PHE A 10 16.53 1.35 16.11
CA PHE A 10 15.15 1.08 15.68
C PHE A 10 14.35 2.35 15.36
N LEU A 11 14.81 3.52 15.81
CA LEU A 11 14.23 4.83 15.51
C LEU A 11 14.91 5.53 14.32
N ALA A 12 16.20 5.30 14.11
CA ALA A 12 17.01 5.95 13.09
C ALA A 12 17.23 5.09 11.83
N GLY A 13 16.75 3.85 11.83
CA GLY A 13 16.71 3.01 10.64
C GLY A 13 15.86 3.64 9.53
N PRO A 14 16.10 3.31 8.25
CA PRO A 14 15.43 3.91 7.08
C PRO A 14 13.91 3.61 6.94
N GLY A 15 13.20 3.40 8.05
CA GLY A 15 11.75 3.22 8.13
C GLY A 15 11.11 3.64 9.46
N SER A 16 11.83 4.38 10.31
CA SER A 16 11.35 4.67 11.67
C SER A 16 11.18 6.17 11.97
N LEU A 17 9.95 6.47 12.37
CA LEU A 17 9.45 7.70 12.99
C LEU A 17 9.51 9.01 12.17
N GLY A 18 9.03 8.95 10.93
CA GLY A 18 8.47 10.09 10.21
C GLY A 18 6.97 9.97 9.87
N GLY A 19 6.28 8.91 10.33
CA GLY A 19 4.88 8.69 9.93
C GLY A 19 4.27 7.44 10.55
N ALA A 20 3.95 7.49 11.83
CA ALA A 20 3.25 6.41 12.55
C ALA A 20 1.80 6.82 12.93
N SER A 21 1.16 7.63 12.09
CA SER A 21 -0.24 8.05 12.25
C SER A 21 -1.04 8.00 10.94
N GLY A 22 -0.73 7.07 10.02
CA GLY A 22 -1.43 6.96 8.72
C GLY A 22 -1.33 5.61 8.01
N ARG A 23 -0.93 4.54 8.72
CA ARG A 23 -0.54 3.23 8.16
C ARG A 23 -1.72 2.32 7.75
N ASP A 24 -2.96 2.80 7.75
CA ASP A 24 -4.13 1.91 7.60
C ASP A 24 -5.14 2.40 6.55
N HIS A 25 -4.65 2.96 5.43
CA HIS A 25 -5.48 3.08 4.21
C HIS A 25 -4.61 3.40 2.97
N SER A 26 -3.54 4.17 3.17
CA SER A 26 -2.63 4.61 2.12
C SER A 26 -1.47 3.66 1.81
N ASP A 27 -1.25 2.61 2.61
CA ASP A 27 -0.16 1.66 2.40
C ASP A 27 -0.30 0.85 1.10
N PHE A 28 -1.50 0.71 0.57
CA PHE A 28 -1.69 0.13 -0.77
C PHE A 28 -1.24 1.08 -1.88
N VAL A 29 -1.23 2.39 -1.66
CA VAL A 29 -0.85 3.37 -2.68
C VAL A 29 0.67 3.38 -2.83
N GLY A 30 1.14 2.87 -3.97
CA GLY A 30 2.56 2.68 -4.28
C GLY A 30 3.00 1.21 -4.25
N GLN A 31 2.21 0.31 -3.66
CA GLN A 31 2.43 -1.14 -3.75
C GLN A 31 2.12 -1.64 -5.16
N THR A 32 2.91 -2.64 -5.59
CA THR A 32 2.64 -3.38 -6.82
C THR A 32 1.92 -4.67 -6.43
N VAL A 33 0.67 -4.78 -6.85
CA VAL A 33 -0.16 -5.97 -6.65
C VAL A 33 0.01 -6.87 -7.86
N GLU A 34 0.39 -8.12 -7.61
CA GLU A 34 0.58 -9.13 -8.66
C GLU A 34 -0.70 -9.97 -8.76
N LEU A 35 -1.46 -9.79 -9.84
CA LEU A 35 -2.65 -10.57 -10.17
C LEU A 35 -2.32 -11.51 -11.33
N GLY A 36 -1.87 -12.72 -11.01
CA GLY A 36 -1.40 -13.67 -12.02
C GLY A 36 -0.20 -13.11 -12.78
N ASP A 37 -0.33 -12.92 -14.09
CA ASP A 37 0.71 -12.34 -14.94
C ASP A 37 0.71 -10.79 -14.96
N LEU A 38 -0.29 -10.14 -14.35
CA LEU A 38 -0.41 -8.69 -14.32
C LEU A 38 0.25 -8.11 -13.07
N ARG A 39 1.11 -7.11 -13.26
CA ARG A 39 1.76 -6.38 -12.16
C ARG A 39 1.19 -4.97 -12.11
N LEU A 40 0.18 -4.79 -11.25
CA LEU A 40 -0.59 -3.56 -11.15
C LEU A 40 -0.05 -2.71 -10.00
N ARG A 41 0.57 -1.58 -10.31
CA ARG A 41 1.01 -0.59 -9.32
C ARG A 41 -0.15 0.31 -8.93
N VAL A 42 -0.60 0.19 -7.70
CA VAL A 42 -1.65 1.04 -7.15
C VAL A 42 -1.14 2.48 -7.05
N ARG A 43 -1.84 3.43 -7.66
CA ARG A 43 -1.46 4.84 -7.71
C ARG A 43 -2.20 5.72 -6.72
N ARG A 44 -3.48 5.43 -6.46
CA ARG A 44 -4.34 6.18 -5.52
C ARG A 44 -5.65 5.45 -5.27
N VAL A 45 -6.35 5.82 -4.20
CA VAL A 45 -7.75 5.45 -4.00
C VAL A 45 -8.61 6.32 -4.89
N LEU A 46 -9.53 5.72 -5.64
CA LEU A 46 -10.54 6.41 -6.44
C LEU A 46 -11.83 6.60 -5.67
N ALA A 47 -12.24 5.58 -4.91
CA ALA A 47 -13.44 5.64 -4.09
C ALA A 47 -13.33 4.71 -2.89
N GLU A 48 -13.73 5.21 -1.74
CA GLU A 48 -14.02 4.42 -0.55
C GLU A 48 -15.53 4.18 -0.46
N GLY A 49 -15.92 2.95 -0.20
CA GLY A 49 -17.31 2.59 0.03
C GLY A 49 -17.38 1.59 1.17
N GLY A 50 -18.45 1.65 1.97
CA GLY A 50 -18.64 0.76 3.13
C GLY A 50 -18.68 -0.74 2.81
N PHE A 51 -18.70 -1.10 1.52
CA PHE A 51 -18.72 -2.49 1.03
C PHE A 51 -17.54 -2.84 0.12
N ALA A 52 -16.83 -1.85 -0.44
CA ALA A 52 -15.71 -2.07 -1.35
C ALA A 52 -14.84 -0.82 -1.47
N PHE A 53 -13.55 -1.04 -1.70
CA PHE A 53 -12.59 0.01 -2.04
C PHE A 53 -12.21 -0.08 -3.50
N VAL A 54 -12.16 1.07 -4.17
CA VAL A 54 -11.72 1.18 -5.57
C VAL A 54 -10.40 1.93 -5.60
N TYR A 55 -9.37 1.29 -6.13
CA TYR A 55 -8.05 1.85 -6.31
C TYR A 55 -7.75 2.02 -7.80
N GLU A 56 -7.10 3.12 -8.16
CA GLU A 56 -6.44 3.28 -9.45
C GLU A 56 -5.14 2.47 -9.40
N ALA A 57 -4.94 1.58 -10.35
CA ALA A 57 -3.69 0.86 -10.52
C ALA A 57 -3.23 0.93 -11.96
N GLN A 58 -1.93 0.92 -12.17
CA GLN A 58 -1.32 1.00 -13.48
C GLN A 58 -0.47 -0.25 -13.70
N ASP A 59 -0.68 -0.93 -14.82
CA ASP A 59 0.15 -2.06 -15.19
C ASP A 59 1.58 -1.60 -15.51
N VAL A 60 2.57 -2.22 -14.86
CA VAL A 60 3.98 -1.83 -14.98
C VAL A 60 4.57 -2.26 -16.33
N GLY A 61 4.01 -3.29 -16.97
CA GLY A 61 4.51 -3.79 -18.26
C GLY A 61 3.95 -3.02 -19.47
N SER A 62 2.66 -2.72 -19.46
CA SER A 62 1.92 -2.13 -20.58
C SER A 62 1.58 -0.65 -20.36
N GLY A 63 1.71 -0.11 -19.15
CA GLY A 63 1.34 1.27 -18.81
C GLY A 63 -0.17 1.54 -18.78
N ARG A 64 -1.00 0.51 -18.96
CA ARG A 64 -2.46 0.59 -18.96
C ARG A 64 -2.99 0.87 -17.57
N GLU A 65 -4.00 1.73 -17.48
CA GLU A 65 -4.66 2.08 -16.22
C GLU A 65 -5.85 1.13 -15.97
N TYR A 66 -5.99 0.70 -14.73
CA TYR A 66 -6.96 -0.27 -14.25
C TYR A 66 -7.60 0.23 -12.95
N ALA A 67 -8.85 -0.15 -12.72
CA ALA A 67 -9.52 0.06 -11.45
C ALA A 67 -9.56 -1.26 -10.68
N LEU A 68 -8.84 -1.33 -9.56
CA LEU A 68 -8.87 -2.46 -8.64
C LEU A 68 -10.00 -2.25 -7.64
N LYS A 69 -11.03 -3.09 -7.69
CA LYS A 69 -12.10 -3.11 -6.70
C LYS A 69 -11.87 -4.25 -5.71
N GLY A 70 -11.52 -3.90 -4.47
CA GLY A 70 -11.48 -4.84 -3.35
C GLY A 70 -12.89 -5.07 -2.81
N SER A 71 -13.47 -6.24 -3.11
CA SER A 71 -14.72 -6.69 -2.51
C SER A 71 -14.42 -7.47 -1.23
N TRP A 72 -15.09 -7.13 -0.13
CA TRP A 72 -15.01 -7.91 1.11
C TRP A 72 -15.90 -9.16 1.07
N TRP A 73 -16.88 -9.20 0.15
CA TRP A 73 -17.74 -10.36 -0.08
C TRP A 73 -17.23 -11.16 -1.28
N ASN A 74 -16.99 -12.46 -1.06
CA ASN A 74 -16.80 -13.47 -2.10
C ASN A 74 -18.14 -14.23 -2.22
N PHE A 75 -18.76 -14.22 -3.40
CA PHE A 75 -19.97 -14.98 -3.71
C PHE A 75 -19.68 -15.92 -4.88
#